data_AF-A0A0B2UPM7-F1
#
_entry.id   AF-A0A0B2UPM7-F1
#
_cell.length_a   1.000
_cell.length_b   1.000
_cell.length_c   1.000
_cell.angle_alpha   90.00
_cell.angle_beta   90.00
_cell.angle_gamma   90.00
#
_symmetry.space_group_name_H-M   'P 1'
#
loop_
_entity.id
_entity.type
_entity.pdbx_description
1 polymer ?
#
loop_
_entity_poly.entity_id
_entity_poly.type
_entity_poly.pdbx_seq_one_letter_code
_entity_poly.pdbx_strand_id
1 'polypeptide(L)'
;MLTDEQALHDARVHPISILLALAVYKSNGGFRGKLKWESNPRIIAALENAFLLAFKNVTPTNKRYCLALDVSGSMTSNVLNSMLSCREAAAGMSMVLLRTEPKVETVAFSDDLTELHFDQSTTIEQMISKVTGMGFSATDCALPMLWAAKKKKEFDVFIIYTDSETWFGDVSDFSTITIAVRILP
;
A
#
# COMPACT_ATOMS: atom_id res chain seq x y z
N MET A 1 24.77 -7.25 -0.14
CA MET A 1 24.24 -6.38 -1.23
C MET A 1 22.75 -6.20 -0.99
N LEU A 2 22.15 -5.01 -1.22
CA LEU A 2 20.72 -4.77 -0.95
C LEU A 2 19.75 -5.65 -1.77
N THR A 3 20.27 -6.34 -2.79
CA THR A 3 19.52 -7.22 -3.70
C THR A 3 19.77 -8.71 -3.43
N ASP A 4 20.40 -9.05 -2.31
CA ASP A 4 20.72 -10.44 -1.95
C ASP A 4 19.50 -11.11 -1.31
N GLU A 5 18.87 -12.02 -2.06
CA GLU A 5 17.63 -12.73 -1.68
C GLU A 5 17.82 -13.56 -0.42
N GLN A 6 18.98 -14.21 -0.26
CA GLN A 6 19.27 -15.06 0.90
C GLN A 6 19.48 -14.20 2.15
N ALA A 7 20.21 -13.09 2.02
CA ALA A 7 20.45 -12.17 3.13
C ALA A 7 19.16 -11.46 3.60
N LEU A 8 18.27 -11.10 2.67
CA LEU A 8 16.96 -10.51 2.99
C LEU A 8 16.04 -11.51 3.72
N HIS A 9 16.05 -12.76 3.28
CA HIS A 9 15.31 -13.85 3.91
C HIS A 9 15.81 -14.11 5.34
N ASP A 10 17.12 -14.25 5.53
CA ASP A 10 17.72 -14.57 6.81
C ASP A 10 17.59 -13.42 7.82
N ALA A 11 17.56 -12.18 7.33
CA ALA A 11 17.35 -10.98 8.14
C ALA A 11 15.89 -10.72 8.54
N ARG A 12 14.92 -11.50 8.01
CA ARG A 12 13.47 -11.34 8.26
C ARG A 12 12.99 -9.88 8.08
N VAL A 13 13.51 -9.20 7.07
CA VAL A 13 13.20 -7.79 6.85
C VAL A 13 11.72 -7.66 6.49
N HIS A 14 10.94 -7.01 7.37
CA HIS A 14 9.53 -6.78 7.08
C HIS A 14 9.42 -5.79 5.92
N PRO A 15 8.56 -6.03 4.91
CA PRO A 15 8.55 -5.18 3.73
C PRO A 15 8.12 -3.73 3.96
N ILE A 16 7.28 -3.48 4.97
CA ILE A 16 6.98 -2.11 5.43
C ILE A 16 8.26 -1.38 5.86
N SER A 17 9.25 -2.07 6.44
CA SER A 17 10.53 -1.47 6.82
C SER A 17 11.36 -1.05 5.59
N ILE A 18 11.27 -1.79 4.48
CA ILE A 18 11.91 -1.42 3.21
C ILE A 18 11.19 -0.23 2.57
N LEU A 19 9.86 -0.22 2.60
CA LEU A 19 9.05 0.89 2.11
C LEU A 19 9.33 2.19 2.90
N LEU A 20 9.45 2.06 4.23
CA LEU A 20 9.87 3.14 5.11
C LEU A 20 11.27 3.64 4.75
N ALA A 21 12.23 2.74 4.56
CA ALA A 21 13.60 3.10 4.17
C ALA A 21 13.64 3.81 2.80
N LEU A 22 12.82 3.36 1.85
CA LEU A 22 12.66 3.99 0.53
C LEU A 22 12.11 5.41 0.65
N ALA A 23 11.03 5.60 1.42
CA ALA A 23 10.43 6.92 1.63
C ALA A 23 11.39 7.89 2.33
N VAL A 24 12.12 7.41 3.34
CA VAL A 24 13.17 8.19 4.00
C VAL A 24 14.28 8.54 3.02
N TYR A 25 14.81 7.57 2.28
CA TYR A 25 15.91 7.84 1.36
C TYR A 25 15.53 8.82 0.25
N LYS A 26 14.28 8.78 -0.24
CA LYS A 26 13.75 9.70 -1.26
C LYS A 26 13.51 11.12 -0.74
N SER A 27 13.28 11.33 0.56
CA SER A 27 12.99 12.67 1.11
C SER A 27 14.19 13.63 1.10
N ASN A 28 15.38 13.16 0.70
CA ASN A 28 16.63 13.93 0.67
C ASN A 28 17.02 14.57 2.02
N GLY A 29 16.46 14.08 3.13
CA GLY A 29 16.79 14.54 4.46
C GLY A 29 16.15 13.77 5.61
N GLY A 30 16.79 13.82 6.78
CA GLY A 30 16.38 13.05 7.95
C GLY A 30 15.13 13.62 8.64
N PHE A 31 14.13 12.78 8.95
CA PHE A 31 12.86 13.19 9.58
C PHE A 31 13.04 13.99 10.89
N ARG A 32 14.06 13.66 11.68
CA ARG A 32 14.33 14.28 13.00
C ARG A 32 15.61 15.13 13.02
N GLY A 33 16.29 15.34 11.90
CA GLY A 33 17.62 15.96 11.87
C GLY A 33 17.86 16.90 10.69
N LYS A 34 18.97 17.65 10.71
CA LYS A 34 19.39 18.55 9.62
C LYS A 34 20.18 17.85 8.51
N LEU A 35 20.26 16.52 8.55
CA LEU A 35 20.99 15.75 7.55
C LEU A 35 20.29 15.91 6.20
N LYS A 36 21.05 16.30 5.17
CA LYS A 36 20.63 16.37 3.78
C LYS A 36 21.52 15.44 2.96
N TRP A 37 20.92 14.72 2.03
CA TRP A 37 21.65 13.90 1.07
C TRP A 37 21.02 14.02 -0.31
N GLU A 38 21.78 13.66 -1.33
CA GLU A 38 21.28 13.54 -2.69
C GLU A 38 20.92 12.07 -2.94
N SER A 39 19.66 11.81 -3.32
CA SER A 39 19.19 10.46 -3.56
C SER A 39 19.78 9.90 -4.86
N ASN A 40 20.39 8.73 -4.78
CA ASN A 40 20.94 8.03 -5.94
C ASN A 40 19.86 7.13 -6.58
N PRO A 41 19.53 7.32 -7.87
CA PRO A 41 18.54 6.50 -8.58
C PRO A 41 18.83 4.99 -8.54
N ARG A 42 20.10 4.59 -8.51
CA ARG A 42 20.48 3.17 -8.41
C ARG A 42 20.12 2.57 -7.04
N ILE A 43 20.23 3.35 -5.96
CA ILE A 43 19.88 2.89 -4.62
C ILE A 43 18.35 2.81 -4.49
N ILE A 44 17.63 3.78 -5.06
CA ILE A 44 16.16 3.74 -5.14
C ILE A 44 15.70 2.45 -5.85
N ALA A 45 16.23 2.18 -7.04
CA ALA A 45 15.88 0.97 -7.79
C ALA A 45 16.26 -0.32 -7.04
N ALA A 46 17.39 -0.32 -6.31
CA ALA A 46 17.79 -1.45 -5.49
C ALA A 46 16.85 -1.69 -4.31
N LEU A 47 16.38 -0.63 -3.64
CA LEU A 47 15.40 -0.71 -2.55
C LEU A 47 14.01 -1.14 -3.05
N GLU A 48 13.59 -0.67 -4.23
CA GLU A 48 12.34 -1.12 -4.87
C GLU A 48 12.43 -2.61 -5.25
N ASN A 49 13.57 -3.07 -5.79
CA ASN A 49 13.80 -4.49 -6.03
C ASN A 49 13.84 -5.29 -4.73
N ALA A 50 14.49 -4.79 -3.67
CA ALA A 50 14.52 -5.44 -2.36
C ALA A 50 13.12 -5.58 -1.76
N PHE A 51 12.27 -4.55 -1.92
CA PHE A 51 10.87 -4.57 -1.50
C PHE A 51 10.11 -5.69 -2.21
N LEU A 52 10.25 -5.81 -3.53
CA LEU A 52 9.61 -6.89 -4.30
C LEU A 52 10.16 -8.28 -3.94
N LEU A 53 11.49 -8.40 -3.75
CA LEU A 53 12.14 -9.66 -3.36
C LEU A 53 11.70 -10.11 -1.96
N ALA A 54 11.49 -9.18 -1.02
CA ALA A 54 10.99 -9.50 0.32
C ALA A 54 9.60 -10.17 0.29
N PHE A 55 8.84 -9.98 -0.79
CA PHE A 55 7.54 -10.63 -1.01
C PHE A 55 7.57 -11.79 -2.00
N LYS A 56 8.70 -12.09 -2.66
CA LYS A 56 8.78 -13.16 -3.66
C LYS A 56 8.60 -14.58 -3.08
N ASN A 57 8.57 -14.70 -1.75
CA ASN A 57 8.22 -15.92 -1.03
C ASN A 57 6.70 -16.11 -0.84
N VAL A 58 5.86 -15.21 -1.37
CA VAL A 58 4.41 -15.34 -1.31
C VAL A 58 3.95 -16.23 -2.47
N THR A 59 3.47 -17.42 -2.13
CA THR A 59 2.82 -18.32 -3.11
C THR A 59 1.50 -17.71 -3.56
N PRO A 60 1.27 -17.51 -4.87
CA PRO A 60 0.01 -16.95 -5.37
C PRO A 60 -1.14 -17.92 -5.13
N THR A 61 -2.29 -17.37 -4.77
CA THR A 61 -3.53 -18.13 -4.56
C THR A 61 -4.32 -18.31 -5.85
N ASN A 62 -4.01 -17.53 -6.89
CA ASN A 62 -4.70 -17.49 -8.19
C ASN A 62 -6.19 -17.10 -8.10
N LYS A 63 -6.56 -16.43 -7.01
CA LYS A 63 -7.91 -15.88 -6.81
C LYS A 63 -8.08 -14.52 -7.48
N ARG A 64 -9.31 -14.06 -7.59
CA ARG A 64 -9.69 -12.72 -8.07
C ARG A 64 -9.72 -11.75 -6.90
N TYR A 65 -8.82 -10.78 -6.91
CA TYR A 65 -8.66 -9.79 -5.86
C TYR A 65 -9.26 -8.45 -6.27
N CYS A 66 -9.99 -7.84 -5.34
CA CYS A 66 -10.28 -6.41 -5.34
C CYS A 66 -9.46 -5.76 -4.22
N LEU A 67 -8.54 -4.87 -4.59
CA LEU A 67 -7.76 -4.06 -3.65
C LEU A 67 -8.40 -2.68 -3.57
N ALA A 68 -8.96 -2.34 -2.43
CA ALA A 68 -9.59 -1.06 -2.18
C ALA A 68 -8.70 -0.20 -1.27
N LEU A 69 -8.24 0.93 -1.78
CA LEU A 69 -7.38 1.87 -1.08
C LEU A 69 -8.23 3.03 -0.58
N ASP A 70 -8.27 3.21 0.74
CA ASP A 70 -8.88 4.37 1.35
C ASP A 70 -8.02 5.60 1.05
N VAL A 71 -8.63 6.61 0.42
CA VAL A 71 -7.99 7.89 0.09
C VAL A 71 -8.61 9.05 0.88
N SER A 72 -9.32 8.76 1.97
CA SER A 72 -9.85 9.77 2.88
C SER A 72 -8.76 10.61 3.54
N GLY A 73 -9.20 11.65 4.26
CA GLY A 73 -8.31 12.60 4.92
C GLY A 73 -7.46 11.95 6.02
N SER A 74 -8.02 11.00 6.77
CA SER A 74 -7.33 10.30 7.86
C SER A 74 -6.10 9.53 7.35
N MET A 75 -6.19 8.97 6.14
CA MET A 75 -5.12 8.27 5.46
C MET A 75 -3.91 9.14 5.07
N THR A 76 -3.98 10.47 5.23
CA THR A 76 -2.81 11.35 5.11
C THR A 76 -1.88 11.30 6.33
N SER A 77 -2.35 10.72 7.44
CA SER A 77 -1.58 10.56 8.66
C SER A 77 -0.36 9.66 8.47
N ASN A 78 0.71 9.97 9.19
CA ASN A 78 1.99 9.27 9.09
C ASN A 78 1.96 7.92 9.83
N VAL A 79 2.40 6.86 9.17
CA VAL A 79 2.54 5.52 9.76
C VAL A 79 3.73 5.51 10.72
N LEU A 80 3.54 5.02 11.95
CA LEU A 80 4.62 4.72 12.91
C LEU A 80 5.64 5.87 13.13
N ASN A 81 5.19 7.12 13.16
CA ASN A 81 6.06 8.32 13.25
C ASN A 81 7.12 8.40 12.15
N SER A 82 6.77 8.01 10.94
CA SER A 82 7.64 8.11 9.77
C SER A 82 7.25 9.19 8.80
N MET A 83 8.01 9.38 7.72
CA MET A 83 7.61 10.24 6.60
C MET A 83 6.59 9.59 5.66
N LEU A 84 6.24 8.32 5.88
CA LEU A 84 5.33 7.56 5.06
C LEU A 84 3.90 7.74 5.55
N SER A 85 3.03 8.26 4.71
CA SER A 85 1.58 8.34 4.98
C SER A 85 0.92 6.96 4.90
N CYS A 86 -0.22 6.80 5.58
CA CYS A 86 -1.04 5.59 5.49
C CYS A 86 -1.42 5.29 4.03
N ARG A 87 -1.70 6.33 3.24
CA ARG A 87 -2.01 6.22 1.81
C ARG A 87 -0.85 5.67 0.98
N GLU A 88 0.36 6.14 1.22
CA GLU A 88 1.57 5.62 0.55
C GLU A 88 1.86 4.18 0.94
N ALA A 89 1.69 3.85 2.21
CA ALA A 89 1.85 2.49 2.70
C ALA A 89 0.79 1.54 2.12
N ALA A 90 -0.47 1.96 2.00
CA ALA A 90 -1.53 1.20 1.33
C ALA A 90 -1.21 0.95 -0.16
N ALA A 91 -0.69 1.95 -0.86
CA ALA A 91 -0.23 1.81 -2.25
C ALA A 91 0.92 0.82 -2.38
N GLY A 92 1.94 0.92 -1.50
CA GLY A 92 3.06 -0.01 -1.48
C GLY A 92 2.64 -1.45 -1.21
N MET A 93 1.76 -1.67 -0.23
CA MET A 93 1.22 -3.00 0.07
C MET A 93 0.39 -3.57 -1.08
N SER A 94 -0.39 -2.72 -1.77
CA SER A 94 -1.18 -3.14 -2.94
C SER A 94 -0.32 -3.62 -4.11
N MET A 95 0.87 -3.02 -4.29
CA MET A 95 1.82 -3.38 -5.35
C MET A 95 2.24 -4.85 -5.28
N VAL A 96 2.32 -5.40 -4.07
CA VAL A 96 2.71 -6.80 -3.83
C VAL A 96 1.72 -7.75 -4.49
N LEU A 97 0.43 -7.55 -4.23
CA LEU A 97 -0.63 -8.39 -4.76
C LEU A 97 -0.78 -8.19 -6.26
N LEU A 98 -0.67 -6.96 -6.75
CA LEU A 98 -0.61 -6.68 -8.18
C LEU A 98 0.50 -7.46 -8.90
N ARG A 99 1.65 -7.68 -8.24
CA ARG A 99 2.82 -8.39 -8.80
C ARG A 99 2.79 -9.90 -8.61
N THR A 100 2.02 -10.40 -7.64
CA THR A 100 1.99 -11.84 -7.28
C THR A 100 0.75 -12.53 -7.82
N GLU A 101 -0.41 -11.88 -7.77
CA GLU A 101 -1.69 -12.46 -8.18
C GLU A 101 -2.02 -12.10 -9.65
N PRO A 102 -2.53 -13.05 -10.45
CA PRO A 102 -2.79 -12.82 -11.86
C PRO A 102 -4.06 -11.99 -12.13
N LYS A 103 -4.98 -11.92 -11.17
CA LYS A 103 -6.29 -11.28 -11.32
C LYS A 103 -6.53 -10.30 -10.19
N VAL A 104 -6.09 -9.07 -10.38
CA VAL A 104 -6.19 -8.01 -9.39
C VAL A 104 -6.82 -6.78 -10.03
N GLU A 105 -7.86 -6.26 -9.40
CA GLU A 105 -8.37 -4.93 -9.70
C GLU A 105 -8.15 -4.01 -8.50
N THR A 106 -7.78 -2.77 -8.78
CA THR A 106 -7.55 -1.75 -7.76
C THR A 106 -8.59 -0.66 -7.85
N VAL A 107 -9.07 -0.20 -6.70
CA VAL A 107 -10.00 0.93 -6.58
C VAL A 107 -9.52 1.84 -5.45
N ALA A 108 -9.77 3.15 -5.58
CA ALA A 108 -9.67 4.11 -4.50
C ALA A 108 -11.08 4.49 -4.05
N PHE A 109 -11.28 4.68 -2.75
CA PHE A 109 -12.57 5.09 -2.21
C PHE A 109 -12.44 6.16 -1.12
N SER A 110 -13.43 7.05 -1.09
CA SER A 110 -13.74 7.98 -0.01
C SER A 110 -15.26 8.01 0.19
N ASP A 111 -15.91 9.09 -0.24
CA ASP A 111 -17.36 9.27 -0.42
C ASP A 111 -17.85 8.83 -1.80
N ASP A 112 -16.92 8.71 -2.76
CA ASP A 112 -17.12 8.09 -4.06
C ASP A 112 -16.00 7.07 -4.32
N LEU A 113 -16.19 6.24 -5.34
CA LEU A 113 -15.24 5.21 -5.73
C LEU A 113 -14.68 5.46 -7.13
N THR A 114 -13.36 5.47 -7.22
CA THR A 114 -12.63 5.61 -8.48
C THR A 114 -11.88 4.32 -8.80
N GLU A 115 -12.04 3.81 -10.01
CA GLU A 115 -11.23 2.69 -10.51
C GLU A 115 -9.79 3.13 -10.75
N LEU A 116 -8.84 2.35 -10.22
CA LEU A 116 -7.42 2.55 -10.44
C LEU A 116 -6.96 1.46 -11.42
N HIS A 117 -6.54 1.86 -12.62
CA HIS A 117 -6.05 0.93 -13.63
C HIS A 117 -4.55 0.71 -13.46
N PHE A 118 -4.17 0.02 -12.39
CA PHE A 118 -2.79 -0.40 -12.14
C PHE A 118 -2.57 -1.83 -12.66
N ASP A 119 -1.34 -2.10 -13.05
CA ASP A 119 -0.91 -3.38 -13.58
C ASP A 119 0.49 -3.78 -13.07
N GLN A 120 0.99 -4.92 -13.54
CA GLN A 120 2.32 -5.45 -13.22
C GLN A 120 3.48 -4.60 -13.77
N SER A 121 3.23 -3.57 -14.56
CA SER A 121 4.26 -2.62 -15.02
C SER A 121 4.25 -1.32 -14.21
N THR A 122 3.12 -1.00 -13.56
CA THR A 122 2.94 0.22 -12.78
C THR A 122 3.97 0.30 -11.66
N THR A 123 4.69 1.41 -11.57
CA THR A 123 5.72 1.66 -10.55
C THR A 123 5.09 2.12 -9.23
N ILE A 124 5.80 1.92 -8.12
CA ILE A 124 5.35 2.39 -6.81
C ILE A 124 5.13 3.91 -6.79
N GLU A 125 5.96 4.66 -7.52
CA GLU A 125 5.87 6.11 -7.60
C GLU A 125 4.62 6.56 -8.37
N GLN A 126 4.28 5.89 -9.47
CA GLN A 126 3.03 6.14 -10.19
C GLN A 126 1.81 5.84 -9.31
N MET A 127 1.84 4.74 -8.55
CA MET A 127 0.76 4.41 -7.61
C MET A 127 0.63 5.49 -6.53
N ILE A 128 1.74 5.84 -5.87
CA ILE A 128 1.78 6.86 -4.80
C ILE A 128 1.32 8.22 -5.34
N SER A 129 1.86 8.68 -6.47
CA SER A 129 1.49 9.97 -7.07
C SER A 129 0.00 9.99 -7.43
N LYS A 130 -0.52 8.88 -7.97
CA LYS A 130 -1.94 8.78 -8.31
C LYS A 130 -2.82 8.89 -7.07
N VAL A 131 -2.54 8.15 -5.99
CA VAL A 131 -3.39 8.16 -4.79
C VAL A 131 -3.23 9.45 -3.97
N THR A 132 -2.04 10.04 -3.91
CA THR A 132 -1.81 11.30 -3.19
C THR A 132 -2.41 12.50 -3.91
N GLY A 133 -2.48 12.46 -5.25
CA GLY A 133 -3.14 13.50 -6.06
C GLY A 133 -4.67 13.48 -6.04
N MET A 134 -5.31 12.50 -5.38
CA MET A 134 -6.77 12.43 -5.26
C MET A 134 -7.26 13.32 -4.13
N GLY A 135 -8.39 14.01 -4.38
CA GLY A 135 -9.14 14.69 -3.33
C GLY A 135 -9.66 13.68 -2.30
N PHE A 136 -9.89 14.16 -1.09
CA PHE A 136 -10.40 13.33 0.01
C PHE A 136 -11.73 13.87 0.53
N SER A 137 -12.52 12.96 1.08
CA SER A 137 -13.81 13.24 1.71
C SER A 137 -14.02 12.25 2.86
N ALA A 138 -15.25 12.12 3.34
CA ALA A 138 -15.64 11.08 4.29
C ALA A 138 -15.30 9.66 3.79
N THR A 139 -15.31 8.68 4.68
CA THR A 139 -14.94 7.29 4.38
C THR A 139 -16.17 6.39 4.39
N ASP A 140 -16.44 5.69 3.29
CA ASP A 140 -17.41 4.60 3.24
C ASP A 140 -16.76 3.29 2.77
N CYS A 141 -16.38 2.45 3.74
CA CYS A 141 -15.77 1.13 3.50
C CYS A 141 -16.70 0.12 2.82
N ALA A 142 -18.01 0.39 2.69
CA ALA A 142 -18.92 -0.49 1.96
C ALA A 142 -18.85 -0.27 0.44
N LEU A 143 -18.35 0.89 -0.03
CA LEU A 143 -18.33 1.27 -1.44
C LEU A 143 -17.69 0.23 -2.37
N PRO A 144 -16.54 -0.39 -2.06
CA PRO A 144 -15.94 -1.39 -2.96
C PRO A 144 -16.85 -2.58 -3.23
N MET A 145 -17.57 -3.07 -2.22
CA MET A 145 -18.49 -4.19 -2.37
C MET A 145 -19.76 -3.77 -3.11
N LEU A 146 -20.30 -2.58 -2.83
CA LEU A 146 -21.47 -2.04 -3.52
C LEU A 146 -21.19 -1.79 -5.00
N TRP A 147 -20.04 -1.21 -5.32
CA TRP A 147 -19.57 -1.01 -6.69
C TRP A 147 -19.42 -2.35 -7.43
N ALA A 148 -18.80 -3.35 -6.80
CA ALA A 148 -18.64 -4.67 -7.40
C ALA A 148 -20.00 -5.33 -7.69
N ALA A 149 -20.94 -5.27 -6.74
CA ALA A 149 -22.29 -5.79 -6.93
C ALA A 149 -23.04 -5.06 -8.06
N LYS A 150 -22.98 -3.72 -8.09
CA LYS A 150 -23.62 -2.89 -9.12
C LYS A 150 -23.05 -3.18 -10.52
N LYS A 151 -21.73 -3.34 -10.63
CA LYS A 151 -21.05 -3.66 -11.90
C LYS A 151 -21.02 -5.16 -12.21
N LYS A 152 -21.60 -6.00 -11.36
CA LYS A 152 -21.58 -7.47 -11.48
C LYS A 152 -20.15 -8.01 -11.65
N LYS A 153 -19.20 -7.42 -10.94
CA LYS A 153 -17.81 -7.89 -10.89
C LYS A 153 -17.71 -9.03 -9.89
N GLU A 154 -16.97 -10.06 -10.27
CA GLU A 154 -16.79 -11.24 -9.46
C GLU A 154 -15.38 -11.23 -8.85
N PHE A 155 -15.33 -11.16 -7.52
CA PHE A 155 -14.10 -11.20 -6.74
C PHE A 155 -14.22 -12.31 -5.69
N ASP A 156 -13.13 -13.01 -5.44
CA ASP A 156 -13.06 -14.03 -4.39
C ASP A 156 -12.51 -13.43 -3.09
N VAL A 157 -11.72 -12.36 -3.20
CA VAL A 157 -11.12 -11.67 -2.05
C VAL A 157 -11.23 -10.17 -2.22
N PHE A 158 -11.75 -9.50 -1.19
CA PHE A 158 -11.64 -8.05 -1.03
C PHE A 158 -10.60 -7.75 0.04
N ILE A 159 -9.67 -6.85 -0.28
CA ILE A 159 -8.68 -6.32 0.65
C ILE A 159 -8.87 -4.81 0.72
N ILE A 160 -9.31 -4.34 1.87
CA ILE A 160 -9.52 -2.92 2.13
C ILE A 160 -8.36 -2.42 2.98
N TYR A 161 -7.62 -1.45 2.45
CA TYR A 161 -6.59 -0.71 3.18
C TYR A 161 -7.20 0.59 3.67
N THR A 162 -7.44 0.70 4.98
CA THR A 162 -8.02 1.86 5.66
C THR A 162 -7.36 2.00 7.03
N ASP A 163 -7.46 3.16 7.68
CA ASP A 163 -7.02 3.35 9.06
C ASP A 163 -8.13 3.13 10.10
N SER A 164 -9.30 2.65 9.65
CA SER A 164 -10.41 2.17 10.50
C SER A 164 -10.88 3.16 11.56
N GLU A 165 -11.56 4.23 11.15
CA GLU A 165 -12.64 4.82 11.94
C GLU A 165 -13.96 4.04 11.77
N THR A 166 -13.94 2.72 11.94
CA THR A 166 -15.17 1.97 12.22
C THR A 166 -15.23 1.73 13.73
N TRP A 167 -15.90 2.64 14.43
CA TRP A 167 -16.04 2.71 15.89
C TRP A 167 -16.33 1.35 16.55
N PHE A 168 -15.31 0.70 17.13
CA PHE A 168 -15.37 0.02 18.42
C PHE A 168 -13.96 -0.31 18.96
N GLY A 169 -13.49 0.44 19.95
CA GLY A 169 -12.40 0.03 20.84
C GLY A 169 -11.22 1.02 20.93
N ASP A 170 -10.95 1.49 22.15
CA ASP A 170 -9.82 2.34 22.54
C ASP A 170 -8.46 1.68 22.25
N VAL A 171 -7.76 2.14 21.21
CA VAL A 171 -6.30 2.06 21.14
C VAL A 171 -5.73 3.38 20.58
N SER A 172 -4.79 3.93 21.34
CA SER A 172 -4.21 5.27 21.35
C SER A 172 -3.31 5.68 20.15
N ASP A 173 -3.44 6.96 19.75
CA ASP A 173 -2.47 7.91 19.16
C ASP A 173 -1.55 7.53 17.97
N PHE A 174 -1.70 6.38 17.34
CA PHE A 174 -0.98 6.04 16.09
C PHE A 174 -1.91 5.51 15.01
N SER A 175 -1.96 6.18 13.86
CA SER A 175 -2.71 5.70 12.69
C SER A 175 -2.15 4.36 12.21
N THR A 176 -2.96 3.31 12.33
CA THR A 176 -2.62 1.93 11.95
C THR A 176 -3.37 1.59 10.67
N ILE A 177 -2.68 1.03 9.67
CA ILE A 177 -3.38 0.49 8.50
C ILE A 177 -4.05 -0.82 8.91
N THR A 178 -5.36 -0.82 8.92
CA THR A 178 -6.17 -2.02 9.02
C THR A 178 -6.33 -2.63 7.64
N ILE A 179 -6.00 -3.92 7.56
CA ILE A 179 -6.25 -4.75 6.39
C ILE A 179 -7.49 -5.58 6.68
N ALA A 180 -8.65 -5.15 6.17
CA ALA A 180 -9.85 -5.97 6.24
C ALA A 180 -9.85 -6.93 5.05
N VAL A 181 -9.67 -8.23 5.32
CA VAL A 181 -9.73 -9.28 4.31
C VAL A 181 -11.09 -9.97 4.40
N ARG A 182 -11.90 -9.84 3.35
CA ARG A 182 -13.13 -10.62 3.20
C ARG A 182 -12.96 -11.62 2.07
N ILE A 183 -12.92 -12.89 2.42
CA ILE A 183 -12.92 -14.00 1.47
C ILE A 183 -14.38 -14.40 1.24
N LEU A 184 -14.82 -14.35 -0.01
CA LEU A 184 -16.13 -14.87 -0.41
C LEU A 184 -16.01 -16.37 -0.72
N PRO A 185 -16.99 -17.19 -0.33
CA PRO A 185 -17.00 -18.62 -0.59
C PRO A 185 -17.12 -18.96 -2.09
#